data_AF-A0A480NVZ1-F1
#
_entry.id   AF-A0A480NVZ1-F1
#
_cell.length_a   1.000
_cell.length_b   1.000
_cell.length_c   1.000
_cell.angle_alpha   90.00
_cell.angle_beta   90.00
_cell.angle_gamma   90.00
#
_symmetry.space_group_name_H-M   'P 1'
#
loop_
_entity.id
_entity.type
_entity.pdbx_description
1 polymer ?
#
loop_
_entity_poly.entity_id
_entity_poly.type
_entity_poly.pdbx_seq_one_letter_code
_entity_poly.pdbx_strand_id
1 'polypeptide(L)'
;MSLTFDDQFLLTVAEDGCLFTWKVFDKDGRGIKREREVGFAEEVLVTKTDMEEKAQIMLELKTRVEELKMENEYQLRLKDMNYSEKIKELTDKFLQEMESLKTKNQVLRTEKEKQDILHRERIDDLLDKQSRELQDLECCSNQKLLLEYEKYQELQLKSQRMQEEYEKQLRDNDETKSQALEELTEFYEAKLQEKISLLEEAQEDVRQQLREFEETKKQIEEDEDREIQDIKTKYEKKLRDEKESNLRLKGETGIMRKKFSSLQKEIEERTNDIELLKGEQVKLQGVIKSLEKDILGLKREIQERDETIQDKEKRIYDLKKKNQELEKFKFVLDYKIKELKKQIEPRENEIKVMKEQIQEMEAELGRFHKQNTQLELNITELWQKLRATDQEMRRERQKERDLEALVKRFKMDLHNCVAYIQEPRLLKGKVRALFEKYVQRADMVEIAGLNSDLQQEYARQREHLERNLATIKKKVVKESELHRTDYVRIMQENVLLIKEINELRRELKLTRSQVYDLEAALKLTKKTQPQDVTEKVSGEDLPGIPPTMRLNAQEETGRIIEMQRLEIQRLRDQIQEQEPVPGFHPLAGMRLPSLLRSEVDFEVQTK
;
A
#
# COMPACT_ATOMS: atom_id res chain seq x y z
N MET A 1 -125.64 -89.32 -139.48
CA MET A 1 -124.87 -88.26 -140.16
C MET A 1 -125.83 -87.47 -141.03
N SER A 2 -125.78 -86.13 -141.03
CA SER A 2 -126.56 -85.28 -141.94
C SER A 2 -125.77 -84.02 -142.27
N LEU A 3 -125.92 -83.49 -143.50
CA LEU A 3 -125.63 -82.09 -143.78
C LEU A 3 -126.84 -81.21 -143.42
N THR A 4 -126.60 -79.90 -143.33
CA THR A 4 -127.63 -78.86 -143.28
C THR A 4 -128.09 -78.48 -144.70
N PHE A 5 -129.25 -77.82 -144.83
CA PHE A 5 -129.83 -77.41 -146.14
C PHE A 5 -128.95 -76.44 -146.96
N ASP A 6 -127.90 -75.91 -146.35
CA ASP A 6 -126.93 -74.95 -146.90
C ASP A 6 -125.50 -75.51 -146.98
N ASP A 7 -125.31 -76.84 -146.82
CA ASP A 7 -124.06 -77.62 -146.98
C ASP A 7 -122.83 -77.20 -146.14
N GLN A 8 -122.96 -76.23 -145.23
CA GLN A 8 -121.84 -75.69 -144.45
C GLN A 8 -121.35 -76.58 -143.30
N PHE A 9 -122.21 -77.46 -142.77
CA PHE A 9 -121.92 -78.28 -141.59
C PHE A 9 -122.37 -79.72 -141.78
N LEU A 10 -121.47 -80.65 -141.46
CA LEU A 10 -121.73 -82.09 -141.42
C LEU A 10 -121.85 -82.50 -139.94
N LEU A 11 -123.04 -82.98 -139.57
CA LEU A 11 -123.41 -83.34 -138.20
C LEU A 11 -123.35 -84.86 -138.02
N THR A 12 -122.52 -85.33 -137.09
CA THR A 12 -122.44 -86.75 -136.70
C THR A 12 -122.69 -86.91 -135.21
N VAL A 13 -123.50 -87.91 -134.86
CA VAL A 13 -123.80 -88.30 -133.47
C VAL A 13 -123.48 -89.78 -133.33
N ALA A 14 -122.83 -90.15 -132.23
CA ALA A 14 -122.60 -91.54 -131.84
C ALA A 14 -123.65 -92.01 -130.81
N GLU A 15 -123.80 -93.33 -130.63
CA GLU A 15 -124.80 -93.92 -129.73
C GLU A 15 -124.57 -93.60 -128.23
N ASP A 16 -123.39 -93.06 -127.88
CA ASP A 16 -123.03 -92.57 -126.54
C ASP A 16 -123.48 -91.12 -126.25
N GLY A 17 -124.02 -90.41 -127.26
CA GLY A 17 -124.51 -89.05 -127.13
C GLY A 17 -123.51 -87.95 -127.53
N CYS A 18 -122.30 -88.29 -128.00
CA CYS A 18 -121.36 -87.28 -128.50
C CYS A 18 -121.79 -86.71 -129.87
N LEU A 19 -122.14 -85.42 -129.91
CA LEU A 19 -122.37 -84.64 -131.14
C LEU A 19 -121.06 -84.01 -131.62
N PHE A 20 -120.64 -84.35 -132.85
CA PHE A 20 -119.54 -83.70 -133.55
C PHE A 20 -120.07 -82.85 -134.71
N THR A 21 -119.77 -81.55 -134.65
CA THR A 21 -120.06 -80.55 -135.69
C THR A 21 -118.84 -80.35 -136.58
N TRP A 22 -118.75 -81.07 -137.69
CA TRP A 22 -117.68 -80.87 -138.66
C TRP A 22 -118.03 -79.68 -139.55
N LYS A 23 -117.33 -78.55 -139.39
CA LYS A 23 -117.46 -77.42 -140.32
C LYS A 23 -116.78 -77.80 -141.63
N VAL A 24 -117.56 -77.90 -142.70
CA VAL A 24 -117.06 -78.42 -143.99
C VAL A 24 -116.32 -77.30 -144.71
N PHE A 25 -115.01 -77.29 -144.53
CA PHE A 25 -114.09 -76.62 -145.44
C PHE A 25 -113.53 -77.68 -146.39
N ASP A 26 -114.25 -77.94 -147.48
CA ASP A 26 -113.51 -77.99 -148.72
C ASP A 26 -113.30 -76.53 -149.10
N LYS A 27 -113.68 -76.23 -150.33
CA LYS A 27 -113.19 -75.06 -150.98
C LYS A 27 -114.49 -74.08 -151.67
N ASP A 28 -116.06 -74.18 -151.88
CA ASP A 28 -117.62 -73.29 -152.14
C ASP A 28 -119.46 -73.67 -152.45
N GLY A 29 -120.79 -72.90 -152.79
CA GLY A 29 -122.58 -73.11 -152.93
C GLY A 29 -124.13 -72.28 -153.64
N ARG A 30 -125.69 -72.35 -153.50
CA ARG A 30 -127.24 -71.43 -153.77
C ARG A 30 -129.05 -71.65 -154.38
N GLY A 31 -130.40 -70.84 -154.45
CA GLY A 31 -132.16 -71.02 -154.88
C GLY A 31 -133.75 -70.03 -155.24
N ILE A 32 -135.30 -70.27 -155.49
CA ILE A 32 -136.82 -69.47 -156.07
C ILE A 32 -138.71 -69.64 -155.90
N LYS A 33 -140.02 -68.88 -156.34
CA LYS A 33 -141.85 -68.95 -156.27
C LYS A 33 -143.36 -68.05 -156.95
N ARG A 34 -144.91 -68.26 -157.08
CA ARG A 34 -146.45 -67.41 -157.53
C ARG A 34 -148.33 -67.55 -157.41
N GLU A 35 -149.59 -67.07 -158.20
CA GLU A 35 -151.33 -66.61 -157.99
C GLU A 35 -153.02 -66.72 -158.81
N ARG A 36 -154.40 -65.97 -158.77
CA ARG A 36 -156.18 -66.15 -159.14
C ARG A 36 -157.70 -65.17 -159.63
N GLU A 37 -159.24 -65.40 -159.76
CA GLU A 37 -160.76 -64.73 -160.49
C GLU A 37 -162.59 -64.43 -160.14
N VAL A 38 -163.95 -64.35 -160.92
CA VAL A 38 -165.59 -63.60 -160.92
C VAL A 38 -167.42 -63.98 -161.20
N GLY A 39 -168.73 -63.22 -161.60
CA GLY A 39 -170.51 -63.39 -161.59
C GLY A 39 -172.05 -62.71 -162.42
N PHE A 40 -173.60 -62.71 -162.19
CA PHE A 40 -175.16 -62.40 -163.02
C PHE A 40 -176.92 -61.85 -162.64
N ALA A 41 -178.29 -61.82 -163.36
CA ALA A 41 -179.93 -61.13 -163.26
C ALA A 41 -181.67 -61.49 -163.83
N GLU A 42 -183.04 -60.74 -163.86
CA GLU A 42 -184.79 -61.01 -164.08
C GLU A 42 -186.32 -60.10 -164.66
N GLU A 43 -187.86 -60.32 -164.63
CA GLU A 43 -189.37 -59.66 -165.30
C GLU A 43 -191.21 -59.87 -165.06
N VAL A 44 -192.53 -59.14 -165.46
CA VAL A 44 -194.29 -59.40 -165.62
C VAL A 44 -195.84 -58.41 -165.87
N LEU A 45 -197.35 -58.70 -165.96
CA LEU A 45 -198.88 -57.93 -166.44
C LEU A 45 -200.69 -58.15 -166.15
N VAL A 46 -202.00 -57.42 -166.50
CA VAL A 46 -203.75 -57.60 -166.31
C VAL A 46 -205.31 -56.84 -166.95
N THR A 47 -206.80 -56.88 -166.58
CA THR A 47 -208.40 -56.54 -167.26
C THR A 47 -210.03 -55.81 -166.79
N LYS A 48 -211.51 -56.02 -167.17
CA LYS A 48 -212.94 -55.14 -167.66
C LYS A 48 -214.73 -54.62 -167.45
N THR A 49 -216.18 -54.94 -167.17
CA THR A 49 -217.66 -54.11 -166.94
C THR A 49 -218.04 -53.52 -165.54
N ASP A 50 -217.79 -54.28 -164.50
CA ASP A 50 -216.41 -54.61 -164.26
C ASP A 50 -215.36 -53.54 -164.73
N MET A 51 -215.63 -52.41 -165.42
CA MET A 51 -214.80 -51.24 -165.72
C MET A 51 -215.23 -50.15 -164.76
N GLU A 52 -216.52 -50.04 -164.46
CA GLU A 52 -217.04 -49.18 -163.40
C GLU A 52 -216.67 -49.78 -162.04
N GLU A 53 -216.84 -51.09 -161.83
CA GLU A 53 -216.31 -51.76 -160.63
C GLU A 53 -214.76 -51.74 -160.56
N LYS A 54 -214.04 -51.96 -161.68
CA LYS A 54 -212.56 -51.84 -161.68
C LYS A 54 -212.09 -50.41 -161.43
N ALA A 55 -212.82 -49.38 -161.89
CA ALA A 55 -212.51 -48.00 -161.57
C ALA A 55 -212.68 -47.72 -160.07
N GLN A 56 -213.76 -48.22 -159.45
CA GLN A 56 -213.98 -48.11 -158.01
C GLN A 56 -212.87 -48.79 -157.20
N ILE A 57 -212.54 -50.04 -157.54
CA ILE A 57 -211.46 -50.82 -156.89
C ILE A 57 -210.09 -50.15 -157.06
N MET A 58 -209.82 -49.52 -158.21
CA MET A 58 -208.56 -48.78 -158.44
C MET A 58 -208.44 -47.53 -157.54
N LEU A 59 -209.56 -46.93 -157.13
CA LEU A 59 -209.57 -45.76 -156.25
C LEU A 59 -209.22 -46.15 -154.80
N GLU A 60 -209.81 -47.24 -154.29
CA GLU A 60 -209.53 -47.77 -152.95
C GLU A 60 -208.08 -48.28 -152.80
N LEU A 61 -207.53 -48.88 -153.86
CA LEU A 61 -206.12 -49.28 -153.89
C LEU A 61 -205.15 -48.08 -153.87
N LYS A 62 -205.54 -46.92 -154.41
CA LYS A 62 -204.70 -45.71 -154.37
C LYS A 62 -204.62 -45.11 -152.96
N THR A 63 -205.75 -44.91 -152.30
CA THR A 63 -205.77 -44.33 -150.95
C THR A 63 -204.97 -45.19 -149.96
N ARG A 64 -205.09 -46.51 -150.05
CA ARG A 64 -204.35 -47.45 -149.18
C ARG A 64 -202.83 -47.41 -149.36
N VAL A 65 -202.33 -47.03 -150.54
CA VAL A 65 -200.89 -46.85 -150.80
C VAL A 65 -200.38 -45.51 -150.24
N GLU A 66 -201.22 -44.48 -150.18
CA GLU A 66 -200.86 -43.18 -149.60
C GLU A 66 -200.81 -43.25 -148.06
N GLU A 67 -201.75 -43.96 -147.42
CA GLU A 67 -201.72 -44.25 -145.98
C GLU A 67 -200.40 -44.93 -145.54
N LEU A 68 -199.99 -46.00 -146.24
CA LEU A 68 -198.78 -46.76 -145.93
C LEU A 68 -197.48 -45.95 -146.09
N LYS A 69 -197.45 -44.94 -146.98
CA LYS A 69 -196.31 -44.02 -147.09
C LYS A 69 -196.20 -43.13 -145.86
N MET A 70 -197.31 -42.53 -145.43
CA MET A 70 -197.35 -41.63 -144.26
C MET A 70 -196.93 -42.35 -142.98
N GLU A 71 -197.40 -43.59 -142.80
CA GLU A 71 -197.07 -44.42 -141.63
C GLU A 71 -195.57 -44.79 -141.57
N ASN A 72 -194.96 -45.12 -142.72
CA ASN A 72 -193.54 -45.45 -142.81
C ASN A 72 -192.63 -44.21 -142.59
N GLU A 73 -193.02 -43.04 -143.12
CA GLU A 73 -192.25 -41.80 -142.89
C GLU A 73 -192.29 -41.37 -141.41
N TYR A 74 -193.43 -41.55 -140.74
CA TYR A 74 -193.57 -41.32 -139.30
C TYR A 74 -192.68 -42.26 -138.47
N GLN A 75 -192.63 -43.55 -138.82
CA GLN A 75 -191.72 -44.55 -138.22
C GLN A 75 -190.23 -44.18 -138.36
N LEU A 76 -189.84 -43.52 -139.46
CA LEU A 76 -188.46 -43.09 -139.66
C LEU A 76 -188.07 -41.97 -138.67
N ARG A 77 -188.90 -40.91 -138.60
CA ARG A 77 -188.65 -39.74 -137.74
C ARG A 77 -188.59 -40.11 -136.24
N LEU A 78 -189.41 -41.08 -135.81
CA LEU A 78 -189.36 -41.63 -134.45
C LEU A 78 -188.00 -42.28 -134.12
N LYS A 79 -187.39 -42.99 -135.09
CA LYS A 79 -186.08 -43.63 -134.89
C LYS A 79 -184.96 -42.60 -134.81
N ASP A 80 -184.96 -41.61 -135.69
CA ASP A 80 -183.95 -40.53 -135.68
C ASP A 80 -184.01 -39.72 -134.37
N MET A 81 -185.21 -39.44 -133.86
CA MET A 81 -185.39 -38.80 -132.55
C MET A 81 -184.80 -39.64 -131.41
N ASN A 82 -185.14 -40.93 -131.34
CA ASN A 82 -184.63 -41.86 -130.32
C ASN A 82 -183.11 -42.06 -130.37
N TYR A 83 -182.49 -42.02 -131.56
CA TYR A 83 -181.03 -42.09 -131.69
C TYR A 83 -180.35 -40.76 -131.31
N SER A 84 -180.96 -39.61 -131.64
CA SER A 84 -180.49 -38.28 -131.25
C SER A 84 -180.44 -38.11 -129.73
N GLU A 85 -181.47 -38.55 -129.02
CA GLU A 85 -181.49 -38.54 -127.54
C GLU A 85 -180.41 -39.44 -126.93
N LYS A 86 -180.23 -40.67 -127.44
CA LYS A 86 -179.16 -41.57 -126.96
C LYS A 86 -177.76 -41.03 -127.16
N ILE A 87 -177.51 -40.31 -128.26
CA ILE A 87 -176.21 -39.66 -128.51
C ILE A 87 -175.98 -38.52 -127.51
N LYS A 88 -177.01 -37.70 -127.21
CA LYS A 88 -176.91 -36.66 -126.17
C LYS A 88 -176.65 -37.27 -124.80
N GLU A 89 -177.46 -38.24 -124.36
CA GLU A 89 -177.26 -38.93 -123.08
C GLU A 89 -175.84 -39.48 -122.89
N LEU A 90 -175.25 -40.08 -123.92
CA LEU A 90 -173.87 -40.59 -123.86
C LEU A 90 -172.85 -39.44 -123.79
N THR A 91 -173.06 -38.37 -124.57
CA THR A 91 -172.17 -37.20 -124.58
C THR A 91 -172.17 -36.49 -123.22
N ASP A 92 -173.34 -36.30 -122.63
CA ASP A 92 -173.53 -35.67 -121.31
C ASP A 92 -172.90 -36.52 -120.19
N LYS A 93 -173.04 -37.85 -120.25
CA LYS A 93 -172.37 -38.79 -119.32
C LYS A 93 -170.85 -38.69 -119.41
N PHE A 94 -170.27 -38.68 -120.61
CA PHE A 94 -168.81 -38.52 -120.77
C PHE A 94 -168.30 -37.15 -120.36
N LEU A 95 -169.07 -36.07 -120.59
CA LEU A 95 -168.75 -34.73 -120.06
C LEU A 95 -168.73 -34.74 -118.53
N GLN A 96 -169.77 -35.28 -117.90
CA GLN A 96 -169.90 -35.34 -116.45
C GLN A 96 -168.80 -36.23 -115.81
N GLU A 97 -168.44 -37.34 -116.45
CA GLU A 97 -167.28 -38.16 -116.03
C GLU A 97 -165.97 -37.38 -116.14
N MET A 98 -165.72 -36.68 -117.26
CA MET A 98 -164.51 -35.87 -117.47
C MET A 98 -164.40 -34.74 -116.44
N GLU A 99 -165.48 -34.04 -116.14
CA GLU A 99 -165.52 -33.02 -115.08
C GLU A 99 -165.31 -33.63 -113.69
N SER A 100 -165.86 -34.82 -113.40
CA SER A 100 -165.60 -35.54 -112.15
C SER A 100 -164.12 -35.95 -112.00
N LEU A 101 -163.46 -36.30 -113.10
CA LEU A 101 -162.03 -36.66 -113.10
C LEU A 101 -161.15 -35.42 -112.97
N LYS A 102 -161.51 -34.32 -113.65
CA LYS A 102 -160.82 -33.03 -113.57
C LYS A 102 -160.88 -32.43 -112.16
N THR A 103 -162.05 -32.45 -111.53
CA THR A 103 -162.23 -32.02 -110.13
C THR A 103 -161.48 -32.92 -109.15
N LYS A 104 -161.53 -34.25 -109.29
CA LYS A 104 -160.70 -35.18 -108.49
C LYS A 104 -159.19 -34.89 -108.64
N ASN A 105 -158.72 -34.61 -109.86
CA ASN A 105 -157.31 -34.26 -110.10
C ASN A 105 -156.93 -32.94 -109.42
N GLN A 106 -157.80 -31.93 -109.47
CA GLN A 106 -157.57 -30.65 -108.80
C GLN A 106 -157.49 -30.82 -107.28
N VAL A 107 -158.41 -31.58 -106.68
CA VAL A 107 -158.39 -31.89 -105.24
C VAL A 107 -157.10 -32.62 -104.86
N LEU A 108 -156.72 -33.67 -105.59
CA LEU A 108 -155.48 -34.43 -105.32
C LEU A 108 -154.21 -33.57 -105.41
N ARG A 109 -154.16 -32.60 -106.33
CA ARG A 109 -153.05 -31.63 -106.41
C ARG A 109 -153.01 -30.74 -105.16
N THR A 110 -154.14 -30.11 -104.81
CA THR A 110 -154.20 -29.23 -103.63
C THR A 110 -153.94 -29.96 -102.32
N GLU A 111 -154.29 -31.25 -102.23
CA GLU A 111 -153.98 -32.06 -101.05
C GLU A 111 -152.50 -32.45 -101.02
N LYS A 112 -151.90 -32.83 -102.16
CA LYS A 112 -150.44 -33.04 -102.23
C LYS A 112 -149.68 -31.76 -101.85
N GLU A 113 -150.11 -30.60 -102.34
CA GLU A 113 -149.50 -29.31 -102.02
C GLU A 113 -149.60 -29.00 -100.52
N LYS A 114 -150.74 -29.27 -99.88
CA LYS A 114 -150.88 -29.19 -98.41
C LYS A 114 -149.95 -30.14 -97.66
N GLN A 115 -149.84 -31.40 -98.08
CA GLN A 115 -148.93 -32.36 -97.44
C GLN A 115 -147.46 -31.96 -97.65
N ASP A 116 -147.08 -31.51 -98.85
CA ASP A 116 -145.74 -30.98 -99.14
C ASP A 116 -145.39 -29.77 -98.25
N ILE A 117 -146.36 -28.88 -97.97
CA ILE A 117 -146.21 -27.77 -97.02
C ILE A 117 -146.08 -28.28 -95.59
N LEU A 118 -147.02 -29.08 -95.10
CA LEU A 118 -147.02 -29.65 -93.74
C LEU A 118 -145.75 -30.47 -93.45
N HIS A 119 -145.17 -31.13 -94.45
CA HIS A 119 -143.90 -31.84 -94.30
C HIS A 119 -142.69 -30.92 -94.24
N ARG A 120 -142.68 -29.79 -94.97
CA ARG A 120 -141.64 -28.76 -94.82
C ARG A 120 -141.73 -28.07 -93.47
N GLU A 121 -142.92 -27.59 -93.10
CA GLU A 121 -143.17 -26.99 -91.79
C GLU A 121 -142.69 -27.91 -90.66
N ARG A 122 -142.99 -29.22 -90.70
CA ARG A 122 -142.47 -30.18 -89.70
C ARG A 122 -140.96 -30.40 -89.74
N ILE A 123 -140.30 -30.26 -90.90
CA ILE A 123 -138.85 -30.38 -91.00
C ILE A 123 -138.19 -29.12 -90.44
N ASP A 124 -138.67 -27.94 -90.83
CA ASP A 124 -138.20 -26.65 -90.32
C ASP A 124 -138.40 -26.57 -88.81
N ASP A 125 -139.58 -26.99 -88.32
CA ASP A 125 -139.94 -27.06 -86.89
C ASP A 125 -139.11 -28.10 -86.10
N LEU A 126 -138.48 -29.08 -86.75
CA LEU A 126 -137.53 -30.02 -86.14
C LEU A 126 -136.09 -29.47 -86.17
N LEU A 127 -135.69 -28.83 -87.26
CA LEU A 127 -134.39 -28.16 -87.39
C LEU A 127 -134.27 -27.01 -86.37
N ASP A 128 -135.34 -26.22 -86.19
CA ASP A 128 -135.38 -25.15 -85.18
C ASP A 128 -135.28 -25.68 -83.76
N LYS A 129 -135.88 -26.85 -83.46
CA LYS A 129 -135.74 -27.51 -82.16
C LYS A 129 -134.31 -28.02 -81.93
N GLN A 130 -133.73 -28.72 -82.89
CA GLN A 130 -132.35 -29.21 -82.81
C GLN A 130 -131.32 -28.07 -82.73
N SER A 131 -131.55 -26.97 -83.45
CA SER A 131 -130.71 -25.76 -83.40
C SER A 131 -130.73 -25.13 -82.00
N ARG A 132 -131.92 -24.99 -81.38
CA ARG A 132 -132.07 -24.50 -80.00
C ARG A 132 -131.48 -25.47 -78.98
N GLU A 133 -131.70 -26.77 -79.12
CA GLU A 133 -131.11 -27.80 -78.23
C GLU A 133 -129.57 -27.78 -78.28
N LEU A 134 -128.97 -27.60 -79.47
CA LEU A 134 -127.52 -27.42 -79.61
C LEU A 134 -127.05 -26.11 -78.96
N GLN A 135 -127.75 -25.00 -79.20
CA GLN A 135 -127.41 -23.71 -78.60
C GLN A 135 -127.52 -23.73 -77.07
N ASP A 136 -128.56 -24.35 -76.51
CA ASP A 136 -128.75 -24.52 -75.07
C ASP A 136 -127.67 -25.42 -74.47
N LEU A 137 -127.26 -26.49 -75.16
CA LEU A 137 -126.15 -27.35 -74.74
C LEU A 137 -124.80 -26.62 -74.79
N GLU A 138 -124.53 -25.84 -75.83
CA GLU A 138 -123.34 -24.98 -75.92
C GLU A 138 -123.32 -23.93 -74.81
N CYS A 139 -124.41 -23.21 -74.59
CA CYS A 139 -124.55 -22.26 -73.48
C CYS A 139 -124.35 -22.92 -72.12
N CYS A 140 -124.96 -24.07 -71.87
CA CYS A 140 -124.78 -24.84 -70.63
C CYS A 140 -123.34 -25.35 -70.45
N SER A 141 -122.67 -25.75 -71.53
CA SER A 141 -121.28 -26.20 -71.51
C SER A 141 -120.33 -25.04 -71.22
N ASN A 142 -120.50 -23.92 -71.92
CA ASN A 142 -119.73 -22.69 -71.73
C ASN A 142 -119.93 -22.10 -70.32
N GLN A 143 -121.14 -22.14 -69.77
CA GLN A 143 -121.40 -21.71 -68.39
C GLN A 143 -120.70 -22.61 -67.36
N LYS A 144 -120.72 -23.93 -67.54
CA LYS A 144 -119.97 -24.87 -66.68
C LYS A 144 -118.46 -24.64 -66.76
N LEU A 145 -117.94 -24.41 -67.97
CA LEU A 145 -116.53 -24.11 -68.20
C LEU A 145 -116.13 -22.79 -67.53
N LEU A 146 -116.96 -21.75 -67.61
CA LEU A 146 -116.74 -20.48 -66.92
C LEU A 146 -116.71 -20.66 -65.40
N LEU A 147 -117.69 -21.37 -64.82
CA LEU A 147 -117.76 -21.64 -63.38
C LEU A 147 -116.57 -22.45 -62.87
N GLU A 148 -116.06 -23.42 -63.64
CA GLU A 148 -114.84 -24.16 -63.30
C GLU A 148 -113.57 -23.29 -63.48
N TYR A 149 -113.54 -22.35 -64.43
CA TYR A 149 -112.46 -21.36 -64.52
C TYR A 149 -112.47 -20.37 -63.34
N GLU A 150 -113.64 -19.85 -62.94
CA GLU A 150 -113.80 -18.98 -61.76
C GLU A 150 -113.37 -19.71 -60.49
N LYS A 151 -113.82 -20.96 -60.31
CA LYS A 151 -113.43 -21.85 -59.21
C LYS A 151 -111.94 -22.20 -59.21
N TYR A 152 -111.33 -22.38 -60.38
CA TYR A 152 -109.88 -22.55 -60.51
C TYR A 152 -109.12 -21.27 -60.15
N GLN A 153 -109.55 -20.10 -60.62
CA GLN A 153 -108.96 -18.81 -60.27
C GLN A 153 -109.09 -18.50 -58.77
N GLU A 154 -110.26 -18.76 -58.17
CA GLU A 154 -110.45 -18.69 -56.72
C GLU A 154 -109.50 -19.61 -55.96
N LEU A 155 -109.32 -20.86 -56.42
CA LEU A 155 -108.44 -21.82 -55.78
C LEU A 155 -106.96 -21.41 -55.93
N GLN A 156 -106.57 -20.89 -57.09
CA GLN A 156 -105.23 -20.35 -57.35
C GLN A 156 -104.95 -19.13 -56.46
N LEU A 157 -105.89 -18.18 -56.36
CA LEU A 157 -105.77 -17.01 -55.48
C LEU A 157 -105.75 -17.39 -53.99
N LYS A 158 -106.52 -18.40 -53.58
CA LYS A 158 -106.46 -18.95 -52.21
C LYS A 158 -105.11 -19.62 -51.95
N SER A 159 -104.59 -20.41 -52.90
CA SER A 159 -103.27 -21.02 -52.79
C SER A 159 -102.15 -19.98 -52.69
N GLN A 160 -102.20 -18.92 -53.52
CA GLN A 160 -101.24 -17.82 -53.50
C GLN A 160 -101.28 -17.07 -52.17
N ARG A 161 -102.47 -16.71 -51.67
CA ARG A 161 -102.60 -16.07 -50.35
C ARG A 161 -102.08 -16.94 -49.21
N MET A 162 -102.42 -18.24 -49.21
CA MET A 162 -101.87 -19.17 -48.20
C MET A 162 -100.34 -19.25 -48.29
N GLN A 163 -99.75 -19.24 -49.50
CA GLN A 163 -98.29 -19.20 -49.68
C GLN A 163 -97.68 -17.89 -49.19
N GLU A 164 -98.25 -16.73 -49.56
CA GLU A 164 -97.84 -15.40 -49.09
C GLU A 164 -97.95 -15.28 -47.56
N GLU A 165 -99.02 -15.80 -46.95
CA GLU A 165 -99.23 -15.83 -45.50
C GLU A 165 -98.22 -16.75 -44.80
N TYR A 166 -97.91 -17.94 -45.34
CA TYR A 166 -96.89 -18.83 -44.78
C TYR A 166 -95.48 -18.28 -44.95
N GLU A 167 -95.14 -17.70 -46.11
CA GLU A 167 -93.84 -17.04 -46.31
C GLU A 167 -93.67 -15.80 -45.44
N LYS A 168 -94.76 -15.07 -45.17
CA LYS A 168 -94.74 -13.96 -44.21
C LYS A 168 -94.57 -14.48 -42.78
N GLN A 169 -95.34 -15.49 -42.36
CA GLN A 169 -95.18 -16.10 -41.04
C GLN A 169 -93.77 -16.64 -40.83
N LEU A 170 -93.15 -17.24 -41.86
CA LEU A 170 -91.76 -17.71 -41.78
C LEU A 170 -90.79 -16.54 -41.64
N ARG A 171 -90.92 -15.49 -42.45
CA ARG A 171 -90.11 -14.26 -42.33
C ARG A 171 -90.27 -13.58 -40.99
N ASP A 172 -91.50 -13.28 -40.55
CA ASP A 172 -91.81 -12.70 -39.24
C ASP A 172 -91.19 -13.54 -38.10
N ASN A 173 -91.16 -14.88 -38.24
CA ASN A 173 -90.61 -15.81 -37.24
C ASN A 173 -89.07 -15.93 -37.30
N ASP A 174 -88.44 -15.78 -38.46
CA ASP A 174 -86.98 -15.77 -38.59
C ASP A 174 -86.38 -14.39 -38.26
N GLU A 175 -87.08 -13.30 -38.55
CA GLU A 175 -86.75 -11.94 -38.09
C GLU A 175 -86.80 -11.85 -36.56
N THR A 176 -87.89 -12.30 -35.92
CA THR A 176 -88.00 -12.30 -34.45
C THR A 176 -87.03 -13.25 -33.76
N LYS A 177 -86.68 -14.39 -34.37
CA LYS A 177 -85.55 -15.23 -33.91
C LYS A 177 -84.22 -14.49 -34.01
N SER A 178 -83.97 -13.81 -35.13
CA SER A 178 -82.69 -13.13 -35.38
C SER A 178 -82.51 -11.96 -34.40
N GLN A 179 -83.55 -11.14 -34.21
CA GLN A 179 -83.59 -10.08 -33.20
C GLN A 179 -83.34 -10.62 -31.79
N ALA A 180 -84.01 -11.71 -31.39
CA ALA A 180 -83.81 -12.32 -30.07
C ALA A 180 -82.41 -12.95 -29.89
N LEU A 181 -81.74 -13.36 -30.97
CA LEU A 181 -80.36 -13.82 -30.95
C LEU A 181 -79.37 -12.65 -30.93
N GLU A 182 -79.65 -11.57 -31.64
CA GLU A 182 -78.88 -10.32 -31.63
C GLU A 182 -78.93 -9.66 -30.25
N GLU A 183 -80.12 -9.41 -29.69
CA GLU A 183 -80.31 -8.88 -28.32
C GLU A 183 -79.59 -9.74 -27.27
N LEU A 184 -79.65 -11.07 -27.38
CA LEU A 184 -78.98 -11.99 -26.45
C LEU A 184 -77.46 -11.96 -26.63
N THR A 185 -76.97 -11.79 -27.86
CA THR A 185 -75.54 -11.67 -28.16
C THR A 185 -75.00 -10.34 -27.64
N GLU A 186 -75.65 -9.21 -27.96
CA GLU A 186 -75.30 -7.89 -27.44
C GLU A 186 -75.31 -7.87 -25.90
N PHE A 187 -76.30 -8.49 -25.26
CA PHE A 187 -76.35 -8.60 -23.80
C PHE A 187 -75.14 -9.35 -23.22
N TYR A 188 -74.74 -10.48 -23.84
CA TYR A 188 -73.57 -11.23 -23.38
C TYR A 188 -72.23 -10.55 -23.75
N GLU A 189 -72.14 -9.86 -24.88
CA GLU A 189 -70.96 -9.08 -25.27
C GLU A 189 -70.77 -7.87 -24.35
N ALA A 190 -71.82 -7.08 -24.08
CA ALA A 190 -71.78 -5.98 -23.12
C ALA A 190 -71.40 -6.46 -21.72
N LYS A 191 -71.94 -7.61 -21.28
CA LYS A 191 -71.60 -8.22 -19.99
C LYS A 191 -70.18 -8.81 -19.95
N LEU A 192 -69.66 -9.27 -21.09
CA LEU A 192 -68.26 -9.68 -21.22
C LEU A 192 -67.33 -8.47 -21.16
N GLN A 193 -67.67 -7.37 -21.85
CA GLN A 193 -66.95 -6.10 -21.80
C GLN A 193 -66.94 -5.52 -20.38
N GLU A 194 -68.08 -5.48 -19.69
CA GLU A 194 -68.18 -5.10 -18.27
C GLU A 194 -67.22 -5.91 -17.38
N LYS A 195 -67.12 -7.22 -17.62
CA LYS A 195 -66.23 -8.12 -16.87
C LYS A 195 -64.77 -8.01 -17.27
N ILE A 196 -64.46 -7.60 -18.51
CA ILE A 196 -63.11 -7.25 -18.95
C ILE A 196 -62.67 -5.96 -18.27
N SER A 197 -63.47 -4.88 -18.32
CA SER A 197 -63.13 -3.60 -17.69
C SER A 197 -62.94 -3.74 -16.18
N LEU A 198 -63.79 -4.49 -15.47
CA LEU A 198 -63.60 -4.78 -14.04
C LEU A 198 -62.33 -5.61 -13.74
N LEU A 199 -61.87 -6.45 -14.68
CA LEU A 199 -60.60 -7.16 -14.56
C LEU A 199 -59.39 -6.29 -14.91
N GLU A 200 -59.56 -5.29 -15.78
CA GLU A 200 -58.54 -4.30 -16.11
C GLU A 200 -58.36 -3.29 -14.96
N GLU A 201 -59.45 -2.77 -14.40
CA GLU A 201 -59.47 -1.94 -13.18
C GLU A 201 -58.78 -2.67 -12.02
N ALA A 202 -59.19 -3.91 -11.71
CA ALA A 202 -58.57 -4.70 -10.64
C ALA A 202 -57.09 -5.04 -10.91
N GLN A 203 -56.65 -5.13 -12.16
CA GLN A 203 -55.23 -5.28 -12.51
C GLN A 203 -54.45 -3.98 -12.35
N GLU A 204 -55.04 -2.84 -12.71
CA GLU A 204 -54.40 -1.53 -12.57
C GLU A 204 -54.30 -1.12 -11.10
N ASP A 205 -55.33 -1.40 -10.28
CA ASP A 205 -55.28 -1.30 -8.81
C ASP A 205 -54.15 -2.12 -8.21
N VAL A 206 -54.00 -3.39 -8.61
CA VAL A 206 -52.91 -4.27 -8.12
C VAL A 206 -51.53 -3.77 -8.59
N ARG A 207 -51.42 -3.23 -9.81
CA ARG A 207 -50.19 -2.57 -10.29
C ARG A 207 -49.87 -1.30 -9.52
N GLN A 208 -50.87 -0.49 -9.19
CA GLN A 208 -50.69 0.73 -8.42
C GLN A 208 -50.26 0.40 -6.98
N GLN A 209 -50.95 -0.52 -6.31
CA GLN A 209 -50.56 -1.00 -4.97
C GLN A 209 -49.14 -1.56 -4.97
N LEU A 210 -48.74 -2.34 -6.00
CA LEU A 210 -47.36 -2.82 -6.13
C LEU A 210 -46.35 -1.67 -6.22
N ARG A 211 -46.60 -0.63 -7.03
CA ARG A 211 -45.73 0.56 -7.11
C ARG A 211 -45.68 1.31 -5.78
N GLU A 212 -46.82 1.50 -5.12
CA GLU A 212 -46.91 2.16 -3.81
C GLU A 212 -46.15 1.37 -2.72
N PHE A 213 -46.22 0.03 -2.73
CA PHE A 213 -45.42 -0.82 -1.85
C PHE A 213 -43.93 -0.78 -2.19
N GLU A 214 -43.55 -0.75 -3.48
CA GLU A 214 -42.14 -0.62 -3.90
C GLU A 214 -41.55 0.74 -3.52
N GLU A 215 -42.30 1.84 -3.71
CA GLU A 215 -41.88 3.19 -3.29
C GLU A 215 -41.83 3.31 -1.75
N THR A 216 -42.81 2.78 -1.03
CA THR A 216 -42.81 2.75 0.45
C THR A 216 -41.62 1.96 0.97
N LYS A 217 -41.35 0.78 0.40
CA LYS A 217 -40.18 -0.04 0.75
C LYS A 217 -38.88 0.71 0.47
N LYS A 218 -38.76 1.38 -0.69
CA LYS A 218 -37.57 2.16 -1.05
C LYS A 218 -37.36 3.36 -0.13
N GLN A 219 -38.42 4.02 0.34
CA GLN A 219 -38.33 5.09 1.34
C GLN A 219 -37.83 4.55 2.69
N ILE A 220 -38.34 3.40 3.14
CA ILE A 220 -37.87 2.73 4.36
C ILE A 220 -36.40 2.33 4.22
N GLU A 221 -35.99 1.70 3.11
CA GLU A 221 -34.59 1.33 2.86
C GLU A 221 -33.66 2.56 2.82
N GLU A 222 -34.09 3.68 2.21
CA GLU A 222 -33.32 4.93 2.23
C GLU A 222 -33.21 5.58 3.62
N ASP A 223 -34.25 5.53 4.44
CA ASP A 223 -34.21 6.08 5.80
C ASP A 223 -33.47 5.16 6.79
N GLU A 224 -33.54 3.84 6.63
CA GLU A 224 -32.70 2.88 7.36
C GLU A 224 -31.21 3.07 7.02
N ASP A 225 -30.84 3.23 5.74
CA ASP A 225 -29.46 3.54 5.33
C ASP A 225 -28.98 4.88 5.91
N ARG A 226 -29.84 5.90 5.94
CA ARG A 226 -29.54 7.19 6.59
C ARG A 226 -29.32 7.02 8.09
N GLU A 227 -30.20 6.31 8.81
CA GLU A 227 -30.01 6.04 10.24
C GLU A 227 -28.72 5.25 10.51
N ILE A 228 -28.44 4.21 9.73
CA ILE A 228 -27.20 3.42 9.83
C ILE A 228 -25.98 4.32 9.61
N GLN A 229 -25.99 5.18 8.61
CA GLN A 229 -24.88 6.09 8.32
C GLN A 229 -24.73 7.18 9.38
N ASP A 230 -25.82 7.67 9.97
CA ASP A 230 -25.81 8.66 11.04
C ASP A 230 -25.34 8.04 12.37
N ILE A 231 -25.77 6.82 12.69
CA ILE A 231 -25.29 5.99 13.80
C ILE A 231 -23.78 5.70 13.64
N LYS A 232 -23.36 5.26 12.45
CA LYS A 232 -21.95 5.04 12.11
C LYS A 232 -21.14 6.32 12.31
N THR A 233 -21.61 7.46 11.81
CA THR A 233 -20.92 8.75 11.97
C THR A 233 -20.82 9.16 13.44
N LYS A 234 -21.88 8.97 14.24
CA LYS A 234 -21.88 9.19 15.70
C LYS A 234 -20.87 8.30 16.42
N TYR A 235 -20.75 7.01 16.06
CA TYR A 235 -19.78 6.09 16.65
C TYR A 235 -18.34 6.32 16.16
N GLU A 236 -18.13 6.65 14.88
CA GLU A 236 -16.82 7.05 14.34
C GLU A 236 -16.31 8.37 14.94
N LYS A 237 -17.22 9.28 15.31
CA LYS A 237 -16.87 10.46 16.10
C LYS A 237 -16.47 10.06 17.53
N LYS A 238 -17.32 9.35 18.27
CA LYS A 238 -17.00 8.84 19.61
C LYS A 238 -15.67 8.08 19.65
N LEU A 239 -15.39 7.23 18.65
CA LEU A 239 -14.15 6.47 18.53
C LEU A 239 -12.94 7.35 18.23
N ARG A 240 -13.10 8.48 17.52
CA ARG A 240 -12.04 9.49 17.35
C ARG A 240 -11.80 10.27 18.64
N ASP A 241 -12.86 10.73 19.28
CA ASP A 241 -12.81 11.49 20.53
C ASP A 241 -12.14 10.65 21.65
N GLU A 242 -12.51 9.37 21.77
CA GLU A 242 -11.85 8.40 22.67
C GLU A 242 -10.41 8.07 22.27
N LYS A 243 -10.09 7.96 20.98
CA LYS A 243 -8.69 7.78 20.54
C LYS A 243 -7.84 9.00 20.88
N GLU A 244 -8.34 10.22 20.71
CA GLU A 244 -7.63 11.44 21.09
C GLU A 244 -7.47 11.52 22.61
N SER A 245 -8.54 11.26 23.38
CA SER A 245 -8.51 11.15 24.85
C SER A 245 -7.44 10.15 25.31
N ASN A 246 -7.44 8.94 24.74
CA ASN A 246 -6.45 7.91 25.05
C ASN A 246 -5.02 8.31 24.68
N LEU A 247 -4.83 9.11 23.61
CA LEU A 247 -3.53 9.59 23.17
C LEU A 247 -3.03 10.76 24.04
N ARG A 248 -3.92 11.66 24.48
CA ARG A 248 -3.64 12.69 25.50
C ARG A 248 -3.25 12.02 26.83
N LEU A 249 -4.06 11.08 27.33
CA LEU A 249 -3.80 10.32 28.55
C LEU A 249 -2.49 9.50 28.46
N LYS A 250 -2.13 8.96 27.29
CA LYS A 250 -0.81 8.35 27.05
C LYS A 250 0.33 9.36 27.09
N GLY A 251 0.13 10.56 26.54
CA GLY A 251 1.07 11.68 26.64
C GLY A 251 1.30 12.09 28.10
N GLU A 252 0.22 12.35 28.84
CA GLU A 252 0.23 12.66 30.27
C GLU A 252 0.84 11.55 31.11
N THR A 253 0.51 10.28 30.84
CA THR A 253 1.13 9.11 31.48
C THR A 253 2.61 9.01 31.14
N GLY A 254 3.04 9.38 29.93
CA GLY A 254 4.44 9.46 29.53
C GLY A 254 5.19 10.57 30.26
N ILE A 255 4.57 11.74 30.43
CA ILE A 255 5.11 12.87 31.20
C ILE A 255 5.18 12.52 32.68
N MET A 256 4.13 11.92 33.26
CA MET A 256 4.11 11.47 34.64
C MET A 256 5.11 10.34 34.89
N ARG A 257 5.31 9.42 33.94
CA ARG A 257 6.39 8.42 34.03
C ARG A 257 7.77 9.07 34.00
N LYS A 258 8.01 10.07 33.15
CA LYS A 258 9.27 10.85 33.17
C LYS A 258 9.47 11.59 34.50
N LYS A 259 8.44 12.25 35.02
CA LYS A 259 8.46 12.91 36.35
C LYS A 259 8.70 11.91 37.49
N PHE A 260 8.08 10.74 37.42
CA PHE A 260 8.27 9.67 38.42
C PHE A 260 9.71 9.13 38.36
N SER A 261 10.26 8.90 37.16
CA SER A 261 11.66 8.50 37.00
C SER A 261 12.66 9.59 37.37
N SER A 262 12.35 10.89 37.23
CA SER A 262 13.23 11.96 37.73
C SER A 262 13.16 12.08 39.26
N LEU A 263 11.95 12.08 39.83
CA LEU A 263 11.76 12.05 41.28
C LEU A 263 12.38 10.80 41.93
N GLN A 264 12.32 9.64 41.28
CA GLN A 264 12.96 8.44 41.78
C GLN A 264 14.49 8.52 41.69
N LYS A 265 15.06 9.13 40.65
CA LYS A 265 16.49 9.46 40.62
C LYS A 265 16.89 10.45 41.72
N GLU A 266 16.09 11.49 41.93
CA GLU A 266 16.30 12.43 43.04
C GLU A 266 16.23 11.71 44.40
N ILE A 267 15.33 10.75 44.58
CA ILE A 267 15.26 9.91 45.79
C ILE A 267 16.49 8.99 45.91
N GLU A 268 16.96 8.38 44.82
CA GLU A 268 18.17 7.54 44.79
C GLU A 268 19.43 8.38 45.12
N GLU A 269 19.58 9.55 44.50
CA GLU A 269 20.64 10.54 44.79
C GLU A 269 20.59 11.01 46.25
N ARG A 270 19.40 11.36 46.78
CA ARG A 270 19.22 11.71 48.20
C ARG A 270 19.47 10.54 49.16
N THR A 271 19.21 9.30 48.73
CA THR A 271 19.52 8.12 49.54
C THR A 271 21.04 7.90 49.59
N ASN A 272 21.74 8.11 48.48
CA ASN A 272 23.20 8.09 48.41
C ASN A 272 23.82 9.23 49.26
N ASP A 273 23.29 10.46 49.20
CA ASP A 273 23.68 11.57 50.10
C ASP A 273 23.56 11.14 51.57
N ILE A 274 22.43 10.53 51.94
CA ILE A 274 22.15 10.07 53.31
C ILE A 274 23.11 8.93 53.71
N GLU A 275 23.49 8.03 52.81
CA GLU A 275 24.47 6.98 53.11
C GLU A 275 25.90 7.52 53.25
N LEU A 276 26.30 8.49 52.43
CA LEU A 276 27.58 9.19 52.58
C LEU A 276 27.64 9.93 53.92
N LEU A 277 26.60 10.70 54.26
CA LEU A 277 26.50 11.43 55.54
C LEU A 277 26.44 10.48 56.76
N LYS A 278 25.78 9.32 56.66
CA LYS A 278 25.87 8.26 57.68
C LYS A 278 27.29 7.70 57.81
N GLY A 279 27.98 7.49 56.69
CA GLY A 279 29.38 7.06 56.67
C GLY A 279 30.30 8.07 57.35
N GLU A 280 30.07 9.37 57.14
CA GLU A 280 30.78 10.44 57.84
C GLU A 280 30.40 10.53 59.33
N GLN A 281 29.12 10.38 59.67
CA GLN A 281 28.66 10.31 61.05
C GLN A 281 29.35 9.16 61.82
N VAL A 282 29.49 7.98 61.21
CA VAL A 282 30.20 6.83 61.81
C VAL A 282 31.70 7.11 61.97
N LYS A 283 32.36 7.73 60.98
CA LYS A 283 33.76 8.17 61.11
C LYS A 283 33.94 9.16 62.26
N LEU A 284 33.08 10.17 62.35
CA LEU A 284 33.10 11.19 63.41
C LEU A 284 32.82 10.58 64.79
N GLN A 285 31.86 9.65 64.92
CA GLN A 285 31.66 8.88 66.15
C GLN A 285 32.88 8.03 66.52
N GLY A 286 33.61 7.49 65.54
CA GLY A 286 34.90 6.83 65.76
C GLY A 286 35.94 7.77 66.37
N VAL A 287 36.11 8.96 65.79
CA VAL A 287 37.02 10.01 66.27
C VAL A 287 36.64 10.48 67.69
N ILE A 288 35.35 10.69 67.95
CA ILE A 288 34.83 11.04 69.28
C ILE A 288 35.21 9.95 70.29
N LYS A 289 34.97 8.66 69.98
CA LYS A 289 35.30 7.55 70.88
C LYS A 289 36.81 7.40 71.16
N SER A 290 37.68 7.71 70.20
CA SER A 290 39.12 7.81 70.48
C SER A 290 39.44 8.97 71.43
N LEU A 291 38.91 10.17 71.18
CA LEU A 291 39.14 11.34 72.02
C LEU A 291 38.58 11.16 73.44
N GLU A 292 37.42 10.51 73.59
CA GLU A 292 36.85 10.12 74.89
C GLU A 292 37.79 9.16 75.65
N LYS A 293 38.37 8.17 74.96
CA LYS A 293 39.36 7.24 75.54
C LYS A 293 40.64 7.96 75.94
N ASP A 294 41.12 8.89 75.13
CA ASP A 294 42.33 9.68 75.41
C ASP A 294 42.10 10.64 76.60
N ILE A 295 40.92 11.27 76.68
CA ILE A 295 40.49 12.06 77.85
C ILE A 295 40.41 11.19 79.11
N LEU A 296 39.93 9.94 79.02
CA LEU A 296 39.93 9.00 80.15
C LEU A 296 41.35 8.55 80.55
N GLY A 297 42.27 8.44 79.59
CA GLY A 297 43.69 8.21 79.84
C GLY A 297 44.34 9.37 80.59
N LEU A 298 44.21 10.58 80.05
CA LEU A 298 44.73 11.81 80.65
C LEU A 298 44.14 12.09 82.04
N LYS A 299 42.85 11.82 82.27
CA LYS A 299 42.24 11.92 83.61
C LYS A 299 42.87 10.97 84.62
N ARG A 300 43.26 9.75 84.21
CA ARG A 300 43.97 8.82 85.08
C ARG A 300 45.41 9.28 85.34
N GLU A 301 46.10 9.76 84.31
CA GLU A 301 47.46 10.32 84.45
C GLU A 301 47.49 11.56 85.36
N ILE A 302 46.43 12.37 85.36
CA ILE A 302 46.22 13.45 86.32
C ILE A 302 46.02 12.89 87.74
N GLN A 303 45.12 11.91 87.93
CA GLN A 303 44.90 11.29 89.23
C GLN A 303 46.19 10.65 89.81
N GLU A 304 46.94 9.90 89.00
CA GLU A 304 48.24 9.30 89.39
C GLU A 304 49.27 10.38 89.78
N ARG A 305 49.24 11.56 89.14
CA ARG A 305 50.03 12.72 89.55
C ARG A 305 49.53 13.38 90.82
N ASP A 306 48.22 13.53 91.03
CA ASP A 306 47.65 14.13 92.23
C ASP A 306 47.90 13.25 93.47
N GLU A 307 47.81 11.93 93.33
CA GLU A 307 48.22 10.96 94.36
C GLU A 307 49.72 11.06 94.66
N THR A 308 50.56 11.17 93.62
CA THR A 308 52.01 11.42 93.76
C THR A 308 52.29 12.75 94.48
N ILE A 309 51.55 13.82 94.15
CA ILE A 309 51.67 15.14 94.77
C ILE A 309 51.29 15.06 96.25
N GLN A 310 50.17 14.44 96.62
CA GLN A 310 49.80 14.24 98.02
C GLN A 310 50.90 13.53 98.82
N ASP A 311 51.56 12.52 98.26
CA ASP A 311 52.65 11.82 98.95
C ASP A 311 53.92 12.67 99.06
N LYS A 312 54.19 13.57 98.09
CA LYS A 312 55.23 14.61 98.27
C LYS A 312 54.83 15.63 99.33
N GLU A 313 53.57 16.06 99.39
CA GLU A 313 53.08 17.03 100.38
C GLU A 313 53.13 16.47 101.81
N LYS A 314 52.68 15.23 102.03
CA LYS A 314 52.86 14.50 103.30
C LYS A 314 54.33 14.47 103.71
N ARG A 315 55.22 14.12 102.76
CA ARG A 315 56.67 14.07 103.01
C ARG A 315 57.26 15.45 103.32
N ILE A 316 56.78 16.51 102.69
CA ILE A 316 57.15 17.90 102.98
C ILE A 316 56.65 18.31 104.37
N TYR A 317 55.43 17.93 104.76
CA TYR A 317 54.88 18.18 106.10
C TYR A 317 55.73 17.52 107.20
N ASP A 318 56.09 16.24 107.05
CA ASP A 318 56.98 15.53 107.97
C ASP A 318 58.37 16.17 108.09
N LEU A 319 58.95 16.57 106.95
CA LEU A 319 60.23 17.28 106.93
C LEU A 319 60.13 18.67 107.57
N LYS A 320 59.02 19.39 107.38
CA LYS A 320 58.77 20.70 107.98
C LYS A 320 58.61 20.60 109.50
N LYS A 321 57.96 19.54 110.00
CA LYS A 321 57.87 19.22 111.43
C LYS A 321 59.25 18.91 112.04
N LYS A 322 60.04 18.06 111.38
CA LYS A 322 61.45 17.82 111.78
C LYS A 322 62.30 19.09 111.73
N ASN A 323 62.06 19.98 110.77
CA ASN A 323 62.79 21.25 110.70
C ASN A 323 62.44 22.19 111.86
N GLN A 324 61.18 22.21 112.32
CA GLN A 324 60.78 22.93 113.55
C GLN A 324 61.41 22.32 114.83
N GLU A 325 61.69 21.03 114.85
CA GLU A 325 62.48 20.39 115.93
C GLU A 325 63.95 20.82 115.85
N LEU A 326 64.55 20.86 114.65
CA LEU A 326 65.89 21.40 114.42
C LEU A 326 66.02 22.90 114.74
N GLU A 327 64.98 23.70 114.51
CA GLU A 327 64.95 25.12 114.93
C GLU A 327 64.99 25.28 116.46
N LYS A 328 64.34 24.38 117.21
CA LYS A 328 64.43 24.35 118.69
C LYS A 328 65.84 23.99 119.14
N PHE A 329 66.48 22.98 118.53
CA PHE A 329 67.88 22.66 118.80
C PHE A 329 68.81 23.82 118.43
N LYS A 330 68.57 24.49 117.30
CA LYS A 330 69.31 25.70 116.90
C LYS A 330 69.21 26.80 117.95
N PHE A 331 68.02 27.08 118.51
CA PHE A 331 67.86 28.10 119.56
C PHE A 331 68.71 27.80 120.82
N VAL A 332 68.77 26.53 121.23
CA VAL A 332 69.61 26.10 122.37
C VAL A 332 71.11 26.25 122.05
N LEU A 333 71.52 25.90 120.83
CA LEU A 333 72.90 26.04 120.37
C LEU A 333 73.31 27.52 120.18
N ASP A 334 72.45 28.37 119.62
CA ASP A 334 72.68 29.81 119.46
C ASP A 334 72.84 30.51 120.82
N TYR A 335 72.13 30.06 121.86
CA TYR A 335 72.34 30.54 123.23
C TYR A 335 73.75 30.18 123.74
N LYS A 336 74.18 28.92 123.56
CA LYS A 336 75.52 28.47 123.98
C LYS A 336 76.65 29.12 123.17
N ILE A 337 76.41 29.38 121.88
CA ILE A 337 77.34 30.12 121.00
C ILE A 337 77.48 31.58 121.47
N LYS A 338 76.39 32.25 121.88
CA LYS A 338 76.45 33.61 122.44
C LYS A 338 77.25 33.68 123.74
N GLU A 339 77.08 32.70 124.63
CA GLU A 339 77.83 32.60 125.88
C GLU A 339 79.34 32.42 125.62
N LEU A 340 79.72 31.51 124.70
CA LEU A 340 81.11 31.27 124.33
C LEU A 340 81.75 32.47 123.60
N LYS A 341 81.02 33.11 122.68
CA LYS A 341 81.52 34.32 121.98
C LYS A 341 81.91 35.44 122.96
N LYS A 342 81.14 35.62 124.03
CA LYS A 342 81.42 36.64 125.07
C LYS A 342 82.69 36.35 125.89
N GLN A 343 83.25 35.14 125.81
CA GLN A 343 84.55 34.77 126.38
C GLN A 343 85.70 34.85 125.36
N ILE A 344 85.38 34.80 124.06
CA ILE A 344 86.33 34.84 122.94
C ILE A 344 86.67 36.30 122.55
N GLU A 345 85.68 37.20 122.58
CA GLU A 345 85.79 38.62 122.21
C GLU A 345 87.02 39.38 122.81
N PRO A 346 87.38 39.26 124.10
CA PRO A 346 88.61 39.88 124.60
C PRO A 346 89.88 39.27 124.00
N ARG A 347 89.92 37.94 123.79
CA ARG A 347 91.07 37.24 123.19
C ARG A 347 91.22 37.55 121.69
N GLU A 348 90.12 37.74 120.97
CA GLU A 348 90.16 38.17 119.56
C GLU A 348 90.75 39.59 119.43
N ASN A 349 90.47 40.49 120.37
CA ASN A 349 91.08 41.81 120.40
C ASN A 349 92.59 41.77 120.73
N GLU A 350 93.02 40.96 121.69
CA GLU A 350 94.45 40.72 121.95
C GLU A 350 95.18 40.14 120.72
N ILE A 351 94.57 39.15 120.05
CA ILE A 351 95.07 38.57 118.79
C ILE A 351 95.12 39.60 117.67
N LYS A 352 94.18 40.56 117.63
CA LYS A 352 94.16 41.64 116.61
C LYS A 352 95.32 42.61 116.81
N VAL A 353 95.59 43.05 118.04
CA VAL A 353 96.75 43.90 118.35
C VAL A 353 98.07 43.18 118.03
N MET A 354 98.20 41.90 118.40
CA MET A 354 99.38 41.11 118.05
C MET A 354 99.54 40.93 116.52
N LYS A 355 98.44 40.79 115.76
CA LYS A 355 98.49 40.74 114.29
C LYS A 355 98.92 42.07 113.65
N GLU A 356 98.45 43.20 114.19
CA GLU A 356 98.84 44.53 113.71
C GLU A 356 100.35 44.77 113.97
N GLN A 357 100.88 44.37 115.13
CA GLN A 357 102.32 44.36 115.41
C GLN A 357 103.12 43.42 114.49
N ILE A 358 102.60 42.22 114.20
CA ILE A 358 103.24 41.30 113.24
C ILE A 358 103.27 41.91 111.84
N GLN A 359 102.21 42.61 111.41
CA GLN A 359 102.18 43.24 110.08
C GLN A 359 103.14 44.44 109.95
N GLU A 360 103.35 45.24 111.00
CA GLU A 360 104.43 46.24 111.00
C GLU A 360 105.81 45.57 110.92
N MET A 361 106.05 44.53 111.71
CA MET A 361 107.32 43.79 111.71
C MET A 361 107.57 43.06 110.38
N GLU A 362 106.54 42.53 109.71
CA GLU A 362 106.59 41.98 108.35
C GLU A 362 106.89 43.07 107.31
N ALA A 363 106.35 44.28 107.47
CA ALA A 363 106.64 45.41 106.60
C ALA A 363 108.06 45.98 106.80
N GLU A 364 108.65 45.83 108.00
CA GLU A 364 110.07 46.09 108.24
C GLU A 364 110.96 44.97 107.68
N LEU A 365 110.64 43.70 107.93
CA LEU A 365 111.30 42.55 107.30
C LEU A 365 111.29 42.65 105.77
N GLY A 366 110.18 43.06 105.15
CA GLY A 366 110.09 43.29 103.71
C GLY A 366 110.94 44.45 103.21
N ARG A 367 111.26 45.45 104.05
CA ARG A 367 112.20 46.53 103.74
C ARG A 367 113.65 46.07 103.89
N PHE A 368 113.98 45.38 104.98
CA PHE A 368 115.31 44.76 105.17
C PHE A 368 115.62 43.72 104.10
N HIS A 369 114.66 42.88 103.70
CA HIS A 369 114.87 41.86 102.68
C HIS A 369 115.11 42.49 101.30
N LYS A 370 114.40 43.58 100.96
CA LYS A 370 114.69 44.39 99.76
C LYS A 370 116.10 45.00 99.80
N GLN A 371 116.52 45.56 100.94
CA GLN A 371 117.88 46.05 101.11
C GLN A 371 118.92 44.92 100.98
N ASN A 372 118.69 43.74 101.57
CA ASN A 372 119.56 42.58 101.39
C ASN A 372 119.64 42.15 99.92
N THR A 373 118.52 42.04 99.19
CA THR A 373 118.59 41.71 97.75
C THR A 373 119.33 42.77 96.94
N GLN A 374 119.25 44.05 97.31
CA GLN A 374 120.04 45.10 96.66
C GLN A 374 121.52 45.03 97.02
N LEU A 375 121.85 44.68 98.26
CA LEU A 375 123.23 44.45 98.70
C LEU A 375 123.82 43.18 98.06
N GLU A 376 123.06 42.10 97.94
CA GLU A 376 123.43 40.89 97.22
C GLU A 376 123.66 41.17 95.73
N LEU A 377 122.78 41.94 95.07
CA LEU A 377 123.00 42.40 93.69
C LEU A 377 124.29 43.22 93.59
N ASN A 378 124.52 44.19 94.48
CA ASN A 378 125.75 44.98 94.51
C ASN A 378 126.99 44.11 94.78
N ILE A 379 126.88 43.08 95.64
CA ILE A 379 127.94 42.10 95.89
C ILE A 379 128.21 41.25 94.64
N THR A 380 127.18 40.82 93.91
CA THR A 380 127.37 40.07 92.65
C THR A 380 127.97 40.95 91.55
N GLU A 381 127.59 42.23 91.43
CA GLU A 381 128.27 43.18 90.54
C GLU A 381 129.75 43.35 90.93
N LEU A 382 130.05 43.55 92.22
CA LEU A 382 131.42 43.71 92.71
C LEU A 382 132.24 42.44 92.52
N TRP A 383 131.64 41.25 92.68
CA TRP A 383 132.27 39.97 92.33
C TRP A 383 132.50 39.82 90.83
N GLN A 384 131.58 40.25 89.96
CA GLN A 384 131.78 40.23 88.51
C GLN A 384 132.88 41.21 88.09
N LYS A 385 132.90 42.43 88.64
CA LYS A 385 133.94 43.44 88.43
C LYS A 385 135.31 42.97 88.95
N LEU A 386 135.36 42.35 90.14
CA LEU A 386 136.57 41.74 90.69
C LEU A 386 137.05 40.56 89.83
N ARG A 387 136.15 39.72 89.33
CA ARG A 387 136.49 38.58 88.47
C ARG A 387 136.96 39.02 87.09
N ALA A 388 136.37 40.07 86.52
CA ALA A 388 136.82 40.68 85.28
C ALA A 388 138.21 41.31 85.44
N THR A 389 138.41 42.14 86.46
CA THR A 389 139.71 42.79 86.74
C THR A 389 140.81 41.82 87.17
N ASP A 390 140.49 40.73 87.88
CA ASP A 390 141.45 39.63 88.13
C ASP A 390 141.76 38.86 86.84
N GLN A 391 140.78 38.63 85.95
CA GLN A 391 141.03 37.98 84.66
C GLN A 391 141.83 38.88 83.69
N GLU A 392 141.66 40.20 83.75
CA GLU A 392 142.50 41.19 83.07
C GLU A 392 143.89 41.28 83.69
N MET A 393 144.01 41.36 85.02
CA MET A 393 145.29 41.37 85.73
C MET A 393 146.08 40.07 85.50
N ARG A 394 145.42 38.92 85.32
CA ARG A 394 146.04 37.68 84.85
C ARG A 394 146.48 37.74 83.39
N ARG A 395 145.72 38.38 82.49
CA ARG A 395 146.12 38.62 81.09
C ARG A 395 147.33 39.55 81.02
N GLU A 396 147.33 40.66 81.75
CA GLU A 396 148.46 41.60 81.79
C GLU A 396 149.69 40.99 82.47
N ARG A 397 149.55 40.25 83.58
CA ARG A 397 150.67 39.48 84.15
C ARG A 397 151.20 38.40 83.21
N GLN A 398 150.37 37.84 82.34
CA GLN A 398 150.84 36.88 81.35
C GLN A 398 151.56 37.57 80.19
N LYS A 399 151.01 38.67 79.65
CA LYS A 399 151.71 39.57 78.71
C LYS A 399 153.04 40.07 79.28
N GLU A 400 153.08 40.45 80.55
CA GLU A 400 154.30 40.89 81.27
C GLU A 400 155.35 39.78 81.30
N ARG A 401 154.97 38.54 81.65
CA ARG A 401 155.88 37.37 81.59
C ARG A 401 156.35 37.06 80.17
N ASP A 402 155.47 37.17 79.18
CA ASP A 402 155.78 36.84 77.79
C ASP A 402 156.68 37.92 77.16
N LEU A 403 156.47 39.20 77.53
CA LEU A 403 157.36 40.33 77.22
C LEU A 403 158.68 40.24 77.99
N GLU A 404 158.68 39.87 79.27
CA GLU A 404 159.90 39.57 80.02
C GLU A 404 160.69 38.44 79.35
N ALA A 405 160.02 37.37 78.91
CA ALA A 405 160.66 36.26 78.22
C ALA A 405 161.20 36.71 76.86
N LEU A 406 160.49 37.57 76.13
CA LEU A 406 160.96 38.19 74.89
C LEU A 406 162.20 39.06 75.13
N VAL A 407 162.17 39.93 76.15
CA VAL A 407 163.28 40.82 76.54
C VAL A 407 164.47 40.04 77.11
N LYS A 408 164.25 38.95 77.86
CA LYS A 408 165.31 38.04 78.34
C LYS A 408 165.95 37.28 77.19
N ARG A 409 165.16 36.81 76.21
CA ARG A 409 165.67 36.21 74.96
C ARG A 409 166.46 37.24 74.14
N PHE A 410 165.94 38.45 73.97
CA PHE A 410 166.64 39.54 73.28
C PHE A 410 167.94 39.93 74.00
N LYS A 411 167.95 40.05 75.33
CA LYS A 411 169.18 40.28 76.12
C LYS A 411 170.19 39.15 75.97
N MET A 412 169.75 37.89 75.92
CA MET A 412 170.63 36.74 75.71
C MET A 412 171.22 36.76 74.28
N ASP A 413 170.36 36.93 73.26
CA ASP A 413 170.76 37.07 71.86
C ASP A 413 171.76 38.25 71.69
N LEU A 414 171.54 39.38 72.39
CA LEU A 414 172.39 40.57 72.37
C LEU A 414 173.72 40.38 73.13
N HIS A 415 173.70 39.75 74.30
CA HIS A 415 174.93 39.43 75.05
C HIS A 415 175.81 38.43 74.26
N ASN A 416 175.18 37.50 73.54
CA ASN A 416 175.85 36.61 72.60
C ASN A 416 176.42 37.37 71.39
N CYS A 417 175.88 38.54 71.01
CA CYS A 417 176.52 39.43 70.04
C CYS A 417 177.73 40.17 70.65
N VAL A 418 177.61 40.66 71.89
CA VAL A 418 178.68 41.40 72.61
C VAL A 418 179.94 40.54 72.82
N ALA A 419 179.81 39.21 72.91
CA ALA A 419 180.95 38.29 72.93
C ALA A 419 181.91 38.46 71.72
N TYR A 420 181.40 38.93 70.57
CA TYR A 420 182.19 39.14 69.34
C TYR A 420 182.66 40.59 69.15
N ILE A 421 182.67 41.43 70.19
CA ILE A 421 182.97 42.87 70.07
C ILE A 421 184.41 43.17 69.60
N GLN A 422 185.35 42.23 69.78
CA GLN A 422 186.72 42.31 69.25
C GLN A 422 186.84 41.85 67.78
N GLU A 423 185.76 41.35 67.17
CA GLU A 423 185.71 40.90 65.76
C GLU A 423 184.66 41.69 64.95
N PRO A 424 184.98 42.90 64.45
CA PRO A 424 183.99 43.81 63.86
C PRO A 424 183.19 43.25 62.67
N ARG A 425 183.77 42.29 61.93
CA ARG A 425 183.08 41.62 60.80
C ARG A 425 182.03 40.61 61.27
N LEU A 426 182.30 39.85 62.34
CA LEU A 426 181.36 38.85 62.86
C LEU A 426 180.19 39.51 63.59
N LEU A 427 180.49 40.54 64.41
CA LEU A 427 179.51 41.34 65.13
C LEU A 427 178.41 41.91 64.20
N LYS A 428 178.82 42.51 63.07
CA LYS A 428 177.90 43.10 62.08
C LYS A 428 176.90 42.06 61.51
N GLY A 429 177.33 40.82 61.32
CA GLY A 429 176.46 39.73 60.86
C GLY A 429 175.43 39.33 61.91
N LYS A 430 175.87 39.13 63.15
CA LYS A 430 175.00 38.73 64.27
C LYS A 430 173.92 39.78 64.58
N VAL A 431 174.28 41.07 64.58
CA VAL A 431 173.33 42.17 64.82
C VAL A 431 172.25 42.25 63.74
N ARG A 432 172.58 42.01 62.46
CA ARG A 432 171.56 42.04 61.37
C ARG A 432 170.50 40.96 61.53
N ALA A 433 170.89 39.72 61.84
CA ALA A 433 169.96 38.61 62.06
C ALA A 433 169.04 38.82 63.27
N LEU A 434 169.44 39.67 64.21
CA LEU A 434 168.64 40.04 65.38
C LEU A 434 167.48 41.01 65.02
N PHE A 435 167.60 41.79 63.94
CA PHE A 435 166.58 42.74 63.50
C PHE A 435 165.38 42.05 62.81
N GLU A 436 165.63 41.16 61.84
CA GLU A 436 164.57 40.49 61.07
C GLU A 436 163.61 39.66 61.94
N LYS A 437 164.15 39.04 63.00
CA LYS A 437 163.46 38.07 63.87
C LYS A 437 162.29 38.65 64.67
N TYR A 438 162.27 39.95 64.96
CA TYR A 438 161.39 40.54 65.98
C TYR A 438 160.42 41.65 65.47
N VAL A 439 160.32 41.90 64.15
CA VAL A 439 159.60 43.11 63.62
C VAL A 439 158.42 42.83 62.66
N GLN A 440 158.44 41.79 61.81
CA GLN A 440 157.59 41.74 60.59
C GLN A 440 156.29 40.89 60.63
N ARG A 441 155.61 40.67 61.78
CA ARG A 441 154.67 39.53 61.91
C ARG A 441 153.25 39.82 62.48
N ALA A 442 152.65 40.99 62.22
CA ALA A 442 151.52 41.49 63.03
C ALA A 442 150.07 41.46 62.43
N ASP A 443 149.86 41.72 61.13
CA ASP A 443 148.59 42.37 60.69
C ASP A 443 147.66 41.50 59.79
N MET A 444 146.65 40.74 60.30
CA MET A 444 145.83 39.87 59.40
C MET A 444 144.43 39.29 59.79
N VAL A 445 143.60 39.86 60.69
CA VAL A 445 142.38 39.12 61.19
C VAL A 445 141.10 39.98 61.40
N GLU A 446 140.19 40.14 60.40
CA GLU A 446 138.99 41.03 60.62
C GLU A 446 137.67 40.84 59.79
N ILE A 447 137.42 39.78 59.00
CA ILE A 447 136.25 39.73 58.06
C ILE A 447 135.22 38.62 58.42
N ALA A 448 133.96 38.96 58.77
CA ALA A 448 132.90 37.96 59.05
C ALA A 448 131.38 38.36 58.98
N GLY A 449 130.98 39.63 58.84
CA GLY A 449 129.70 40.11 59.43
C GLY A 449 128.40 40.24 58.59
N LEU A 450 128.25 39.67 57.39
CA LEU A 450 127.38 40.27 56.33
C LEU A 450 126.01 39.59 55.99
N ASN A 451 125.52 38.60 56.74
CA ASN A 451 124.46 37.67 56.25
C ASN A 451 122.98 37.94 56.66
N SER A 452 122.63 39.08 57.27
CA SER A 452 121.34 39.18 58.03
C SER A 452 120.08 39.58 57.24
N ASP A 453 120.18 40.28 56.10
CA ASP A 453 119.05 41.11 55.64
C ASP A 453 118.03 40.41 54.72
N LEU A 454 118.36 39.24 54.17
CA LEU A 454 117.61 38.61 53.06
C LEU A 454 116.20 38.08 53.44
N GLN A 455 115.89 37.97 54.74
CA GLN A 455 114.68 37.26 55.19
C GLN A 455 113.37 38.09 55.16
N GLN A 456 113.41 39.43 55.04
CA GLN A 456 112.20 40.25 55.22
C GLN A 456 111.25 40.33 54.01
N GLU A 457 111.72 40.18 52.76
CA GLU A 457 110.86 40.41 51.59
C GLU A 457 109.73 39.36 51.43
N TYR A 458 110.04 38.10 51.73
CA TYR A 458 109.14 36.95 51.50
C TYR A 458 107.76 37.08 52.18
N ALA A 459 107.66 37.82 53.28
CA ALA A 459 106.41 37.97 54.02
C ALA A 459 105.33 38.74 53.23
N ARG A 460 105.71 39.73 52.41
CA ARG A 460 104.78 40.69 51.80
C ARG A 460 103.94 40.11 50.65
N GLN A 461 104.49 39.16 49.90
CA GLN A 461 103.84 38.64 48.68
C GLN A 461 102.59 37.78 49.00
N ARG A 462 102.58 37.12 50.16
CA ARG A 462 101.48 36.21 50.59
C ARG A 462 100.15 36.94 50.78
N GLU A 463 100.18 38.13 51.37
CA GLU A 463 98.98 38.87 51.80
C GLU A 463 98.12 39.38 50.63
N HIS A 464 98.69 39.46 49.42
CA HIS A 464 97.95 39.90 48.23
C HIS A 464 97.03 38.79 47.68
N LEU A 465 97.47 37.54 47.72
CA LEU A 465 96.76 36.39 47.15
C LEU A 465 95.47 36.06 47.92
N GLU A 466 95.52 36.15 49.25
CA GLU A 466 94.40 35.83 50.14
C GLU A 466 93.17 36.73 49.88
N ARG A 467 93.39 38.01 49.50
CA ARG A 467 92.31 38.97 49.16
C ARG A 467 91.57 38.65 47.87
N ASN A 468 92.27 38.17 46.83
CA ASN A 468 91.65 37.87 45.54
C ASN A 468 90.70 36.66 45.64
N LEU A 469 91.06 35.66 46.45
CA LEU A 469 90.30 34.43 46.63
C LEU A 469 88.93 34.68 47.29
N ALA A 470 88.85 35.62 48.24
CA ALA A 470 87.59 36.03 48.87
C ALA A 470 86.59 36.65 47.88
N THR A 471 87.09 37.42 46.90
CA THR A 471 86.25 38.11 45.90
C THR A 471 85.59 37.12 44.93
N ILE A 472 86.30 36.05 44.56
CA ILE A 472 85.78 35.00 43.66
C ILE A 472 84.64 34.22 44.34
N LYS A 473 84.81 33.79 45.61
CA LYS A 473 83.76 33.08 46.37
C LYS A 473 82.42 33.85 46.38
N LYS A 474 82.46 35.19 46.47
CA LYS A 474 81.26 36.03 46.55
C LYS A 474 80.48 36.14 45.23
N LYS A 475 81.10 35.85 44.08
CA LYS A 475 80.39 35.78 42.78
C LYS A 475 79.61 34.47 42.62
N VAL A 476 80.25 33.33 42.90
CA VAL A 476 79.69 31.98 42.71
C VAL A 476 78.36 31.78 43.45
N VAL A 477 78.26 32.27 44.70
CA VAL A 477 77.01 32.19 45.47
C VAL A 477 75.87 32.90 44.75
N LYS A 478 76.11 34.13 44.29
CA LYS A 478 75.09 34.98 43.66
C LYS A 478 74.58 34.42 42.33
N GLU A 479 75.44 33.73 41.60
CA GLU A 479 75.11 33.04 40.34
C GLU A 479 74.24 31.80 40.60
N SER A 480 74.50 31.06 41.70
CA SER A 480 73.65 29.93 42.12
C SER A 480 72.23 30.35 42.57
N GLU A 481 72.10 31.54 43.17
CA GLU A 481 70.79 32.10 43.57
C GLU A 481 69.94 32.46 42.35
N LEU A 482 70.55 33.08 41.32
CA LEU A 482 69.86 33.42 40.07
C LEU A 482 69.35 32.17 39.35
N HIS A 483 70.20 31.15 39.16
CA HIS A 483 69.80 29.87 38.55
C HIS A 483 68.67 29.18 39.32
N ARG A 484 68.62 29.29 40.66
CA ARG A 484 67.50 28.79 41.47
C ARG A 484 66.20 29.55 41.15
N THR A 485 66.24 30.87 40.96
CA THR A 485 65.04 31.65 40.61
C THR A 485 64.53 31.37 39.19
N ASP A 486 65.43 31.24 38.20
CA ASP A 486 65.05 30.88 36.83
C ASP A 486 64.45 29.47 36.75
N TYR A 487 65.01 28.50 37.47
CA TYR A 487 64.46 27.14 37.52
C TYR A 487 63.04 27.09 38.08
N VAL A 488 62.72 27.90 39.10
CA VAL A 488 61.36 28.00 39.65
C VAL A 488 60.39 28.63 38.64
N ARG A 489 60.80 29.68 37.90
CA ARG A 489 59.97 30.27 36.83
C ARG A 489 59.68 29.26 35.72
N ILE A 490 60.71 28.56 35.24
CA ILE A 490 60.57 27.51 34.21
C ILE A 490 59.70 26.35 34.71
N MET A 491 59.76 25.98 36.00
CA MET A 491 58.82 25.01 36.57
C MET A 491 57.36 25.51 36.56
N GLN A 492 57.12 26.78 36.86
CA GLN A 492 55.77 27.36 36.85
C GLN A 492 55.20 27.44 35.43
N GLU A 493 55.99 27.88 34.45
CA GLU A 493 55.64 27.90 33.03
C GLU A 493 55.32 26.49 32.52
N ASN A 494 56.16 25.49 32.85
CA ASN A 494 55.88 24.08 32.51
C ASN A 494 54.62 23.54 33.19
N VAL A 495 54.30 23.94 34.43
CA VAL A 495 53.05 23.55 35.09
C VAL A 495 51.82 24.18 34.43
N LEU A 496 51.92 25.39 33.88
CA LEU A 496 50.85 26.00 33.08
C LEU A 496 50.68 25.28 31.73
N LEU A 497 51.77 25.03 31.00
CA LEU A 497 51.74 24.25 29.75
C LEU A 497 51.20 22.82 29.96
N ILE A 498 51.49 22.18 31.10
CA ILE A 498 50.92 20.88 31.47
C ILE A 498 49.41 20.97 31.74
N LYS A 499 48.90 22.07 32.30
CA LYS A 499 47.44 22.27 32.43
C LYS A 499 46.78 22.44 31.07
N GLU A 500 47.35 23.29 30.23
CA GLU A 500 46.88 23.58 28.87
C GLU A 500 46.89 22.32 27.98
N ILE A 501 47.97 21.52 28.02
CA ILE A 501 48.03 20.19 27.39
C ILE A 501 46.95 19.25 27.94
N ASN A 502 46.65 19.29 29.24
CA ASN A 502 45.59 18.48 29.82
C ASN A 502 44.17 19.02 29.56
N GLU A 503 44.04 20.25 29.08
CA GLU A 503 42.78 20.86 28.63
C GLU A 503 42.55 20.56 27.15
N LEU A 504 43.57 20.75 26.30
CA LEU A 504 43.57 20.23 24.94
C LEU A 504 43.37 18.71 24.90
N ARG A 505 43.87 17.93 25.87
CA ARG A 505 43.55 16.49 25.99
C ARG A 505 42.11 16.22 26.44
N ARG A 506 41.49 17.09 27.23
CA ARG A 506 40.06 17.00 27.58
C ARG A 506 39.20 17.31 26.36
N GLU A 507 39.51 18.37 25.62
CA GLU A 507 38.83 18.76 24.37
C GLU A 507 39.04 17.72 23.26
N LEU A 508 40.24 17.17 23.11
CA LEU A 508 40.54 16.09 22.17
C LEU A 508 39.86 14.78 22.56
N LYS A 509 39.62 14.52 23.85
CA LYS A 509 38.75 13.42 24.32
C LYS A 509 37.28 13.70 24.03
N LEU A 510 36.82 14.94 24.18
CA LEU A 510 35.43 15.34 23.98
C LEU A 510 35.04 15.34 22.49
N THR A 511 35.91 15.86 21.63
CA THR A 511 35.79 15.75 20.16
C THR A 511 35.97 14.31 19.68
N ARG A 512 36.86 13.50 20.27
CA ARG A 512 36.87 12.04 20.01
C ARG A 512 35.60 11.33 20.47
N SER A 513 34.93 11.79 21.53
CA SER A 513 33.60 11.28 21.89
C SER A 513 32.59 11.64 20.81
N GLN A 514 32.55 12.90 20.36
CA GLN A 514 31.67 13.34 19.27
C GLN A 514 31.92 12.57 17.97
N VAL A 515 33.18 12.30 17.61
CA VAL A 515 33.55 11.43 16.49
C VAL A 515 33.08 9.99 16.72
N TYR A 516 33.31 9.42 17.90
CA TYR A 516 32.82 8.08 18.25
C TYR A 516 31.29 7.97 18.24
N ASP A 517 30.58 9.02 18.67
CA ASP A 517 29.11 9.08 18.66
C ASP A 517 28.57 9.19 17.22
N LEU A 518 29.29 9.88 16.32
CA LEU A 518 29.02 9.92 14.87
C LEU A 518 29.37 8.58 14.18
N GLU A 519 30.48 7.94 14.54
CA GLU A 519 30.86 6.60 14.08
C GLU A 519 29.87 5.53 14.57
N ALA A 520 29.35 5.67 15.79
CA ALA A 520 28.30 4.81 16.35
C ALA A 520 26.94 4.99 15.66
N ALA A 521 26.69 6.16 15.04
CA ALA A 521 25.56 6.38 14.14
C ALA A 521 25.78 5.78 12.74
N LEU A 522 27.04 5.65 12.29
CA LEU A 522 27.42 5.15 10.95
C LEU A 522 27.71 3.64 10.87
N LYS A 523 28.03 2.98 12.00
CA LYS A 523 28.16 1.52 12.20
C LYS A 523 28.78 0.69 11.04
N LEU A 524 30.08 0.39 11.14
CA LEU A 524 30.58 -0.91 10.68
C LEU A 524 31.74 -1.43 11.55
N THR A 525 31.81 -2.75 11.73
CA THR A 525 32.56 -3.43 12.79
C THR A 525 34.06 -3.59 12.52
N LYS A 526 34.89 -3.51 13.58
CA LYS A 526 35.65 -4.69 14.09
C LYS A 526 36.29 -4.45 15.48
N LYS A 527 36.65 -5.55 16.15
CA LYS A 527 37.25 -5.61 17.51
C LYS A 527 38.78 -5.37 17.43
N THR A 528 39.50 -5.08 18.52
CA THR A 528 39.97 -6.05 19.55
C THR A 528 40.37 -5.34 20.85
N GLN A 529 40.30 -6.05 22.00
CA GLN A 529 40.62 -5.55 23.35
C GLN A 529 42.06 -5.90 23.82
N PRO A 530 42.58 -5.25 24.87
CA PRO A 530 43.96 -5.40 25.36
C PRO A 530 44.11 -6.47 26.46
N GLN A 531 45.33 -6.62 27.02
CA GLN A 531 45.58 -7.34 28.27
C GLN A 531 46.78 -6.74 29.03
N ASP A 532 46.74 -6.76 30.36
CA ASP A 532 47.79 -6.28 31.30
C ASP A 532 48.97 -7.30 31.42
N VAL A 533 49.93 -7.34 32.38
CA VAL A 533 49.89 -7.13 33.85
C VAL A 533 51.31 -7.06 34.48
N THR A 534 51.54 -6.16 35.47
CA THR A 534 52.48 -6.29 36.64
C THR A 534 54.03 -6.42 36.41
N GLU A 535 54.97 -6.29 37.37
CA GLU A 535 54.98 -6.02 38.85
C GLU A 535 56.33 -5.43 39.38
N LYS A 536 56.33 -4.90 40.64
CA LYS A 536 57.42 -4.71 41.67
C LYS A 536 58.77 -4.04 41.27
N VAL A 537 59.40 -3.08 41.99
CA VAL A 537 59.41 -2.54 43.39
C VAL A 537 60.45 -3.14 44.37
N SER A 538 61.60 -2.45 44.51
CA SER A 538 62.52 -2.33 45.68
C SER A 538 63.76 -1.50 45.24
N GLY A 539 64.46 -0.67 46.03
CA GLY A 539 64.36 -0.26 47.43
C GLY A 539 65.04 1.12 47.65
N GLU A 540 65.38 1.49 48.88
CA GLU A 540 65.71 2.87 49.30
C GLU A 540 67.20 3.25 49.25
N ASP A 541 67.51 4.54 48.99
CA ASP A 541 68.41 5.35 49.83
C ASP A 541 68.36 6.87 49.48
N LEU A 542 68.83 7.73 50.38
CA LEU A 542 68.81 9.21 50.32
C LEU A 542 70.21 9.79 50.70
N PRO A 543 70.54 11.10 50.49
CA PRO A 543 69.82 12.18 49.79
C PRO A 543 70.67 12.93 48.71
N GLY A 544 70.03 13.77 47.88
CA GLY A 544 70.75 14.77 47.05
C GLY A 544 69.86 15.61 46.15
N ILE A 545 70.09 16.93 46.09
CA ILE A 545 69.39 17.89 45.21
C ILE A 545 70.43 18.85 44.59
N PRO A 546 70.20 19.37 43.37
CA PRO A 546 70.30 18.68 42.10
C PRO A 546 71.44 19.28 41.24
N PRO A 547 71.61 18.85 39.98
CA PRO A 547 72.02 19.78 38.93
C PRO A 547 70.94 19.95 37.85
N THR A 548 70.81 21.19 37.38
CA THR A 548 69.79 21.62 36.41
C THR A 548 70.14 21.23 34.97
N MET A 549 69.11 20.92 34.18
CA MET A 549 69.09 20.85 32.70
C MET A 549 70.05 19.86 32.01
N ARG A 550 69.44 18.96 31.22
CA ARG A 550 69.48 19.08 29.76
C ARG A 550 68.25 18.40 29.15
N LEU A 551 67.53 19.10 28.27
CA LEU A 551 66.68 18.48 27.25
C LEU A 551 67.64 17.83 26.27
N ASN A 552 67.97 16.56 26.48
CA ASN A 552 69.20 15.99 25.94
C ASN A 552 68.94 15.05 24.77
N ALA A 553 69.55 15.40 23.64
CA ALA A 553 70.25 14.48 22.76
C ALA A 553 69.48 13.37 22.02
N GLN A 554 68.20 13.05 22.24
CA GLN A 554 67.54 12.02 21.41
C GLN A 554 67.37 12.46 19.95
N GLU A 555 67.00 13.72 19.68
CA GLU A 555 66.95 14.24 18.30
C GLU A 555 68.35 14.54 17.74
N GLU A 556 69.27 15.07 18.56
CA GLU A 556 70.64 15.41 18.11
C GLU A 556 71.49 14.15 17.88
N THR A 557 71.36 13.10 18.69
CA THR A 557 71.97 11.79 18.37
C THR A 557 71.32 11.17 17.14
N GLY A 558 70.03 11.37 16.89
CA GLY A 558 69.39 11.02 15.62
C GLY A 558 70.14 11.63 14.43
N ARG A 559 70.34 12.95 14.43
CA ARG A 559 71.09 13.67 13.36
C ARG A 559 72.56 13.24 13.27
N ILE A 560 73.23 13.00 14.40
CA ILE A 560 74.62 12.50 14.42
C ILE A 560 74.69 11.08 13.85
N ILE A 561 73.73 10.21 14.14
CA ILE A 561 73.63 8.85 13.59
C ILE A 561 73.37 8.89 12.08
N GLU A 562 72.56 9.82 11.58
CA GLU A 562 72.38 10.02 10.13
C GLU A 562 73.67 10.47 9.43
N MET A 563 74.39 11.46 9.98
CA MET A 563 75.68 11.87 9.40
C MET A 563 76.74 10.75 9.47
N GLN A 564 76.78 9.97 10.56
CA GLN A 564 77.68 8.81 10.67
C GLN A 564 77.32 7.70 9.66
N ARG A 565 76.03 7.48 9.37
CA ARG A 565 75.60 6.52 8.33
C ARG A 565 76.08 6.92 6.94
N LEU A 566 76.01 8.21 6.60
CA LEU A 566 76.48 8.72 5.31
C LEU A 566 78.00 8.54 5.13
N GLU A 567 78.81 8.88 6.14
CA GLU A 567 80.27 8.70 6.04
C GLU A 567 80.67 7.21 6.05
N ILE A 568 79.97 6.36 6.80
CA ILE A 568 80.18 4.89 6.76
C ILE A 568 79.85 4.30 5.39
N GLN A 569 78.84 4.84 4.68
CA GLN A 569 78.53 4.42 3.31
C GLN A 569 79.67 4.81 2.36
N ARG A 570 80.10 6.08 2.39
CA ARG A 570 81.22 6.59 1.58
C ARG A 570 82.52 5.79 1.78
N LEU A 571 82.82 5.40 3.02
CA LEU A 571 83.99 4.58 3.34
C LEU A 571 83.88 3.12 2.87
N ARG A 572 82.66 2.56 2.74
CA ARG A 572 82.44 1.24 2.15
C ARG A 572 82.66 1.27 0.64
N ASP A 573 82.16 2.30 -0.03
CA ASP A 573 82.30 2.45 -1.47
C ASP A 573 83.80 2.52 -1.87
N GLN A 574 84.63 3.20 -1.07
CA GLN A 574 86.09 3.23 -1.25
C GLN A 574 86.80 1.89 -0.97
N ILE A 575 86.31 1.08 -0.03
CA ILE A 575 86.85 -0.27 0.23
C ILE A 575 86.53 -1.23 -0.93
N GLN A 576 85.44 -1.00 -1.65
CA GLN A 576 85.05 -1.83 -2.80
C GLN A 576 85.91 -1.59 -4.06
N GLU A 577 86.74 -0.55 -4.09
CA GLU A 577 87.66 -0.26 -5.20
C GLU A 577 89.05 -0.94 -5.08
N GLN A 578 89.37 -1.63 -3.97
CA GLN A 578 90.72 -2.18 -3.71
C GLN A 578 90.75 -3.63 -3.14
N GLU A 579 90.47 -4.65 -3.95
CA GLU A 579 91.45 -5.71 -4.33
C GLU A 579 90.84 -6.80 -5.25
N PRO A 580 91.61 -7.49 -6.15
CA PRO A 580 90.99 -8.17 -7.31
C PRO A 580 91.52 -9.57 -7.75
N VAL A 581 90.65 -10.32 -8.47
CA VAL A 581 90.91 -11.48 -9.38
C VAL A 581 91.39 -12.85 -8.78
N PRO A 582 91.34 -14.02 -9.51
CA PRO A 582 90.55 -15.18 -9.04
C PRO A 582 91.27 -16.55 -9.16
N GLY A 583 90.55 -17.70 -9.16
CA GLY A 583 91.21 -18.90 -9.71
C GLY A 583 90.52 -20.25 -9.91
N PHE A 584 89.68 -20.77 -9.00
CA PHE A 584 89.03 -22.09 -9.19
C PHE A 584 87.66 -22.15 -8.49
N HIS A 585 86.72 -22.90 -9.06
CA HIS A 585 85.28 -22.80 -8.76
C HIS A 585 84.88 -23.14 -7.31
N PRO A 586 84.25 -22.22 -6.56
CA PRO A 586 83.68 -22.50 -5.25
C PRO A 586 82.15 -22.58 -5.29
N LEU A 587 81.58 -23.75 -4.97
CA LEU A 587 80.19 -23.86 -4.50
C LEU A 587 80.15 -23.38 -3.04
N ALA A 588 80.22 -22.07 -2.83
CA ALA A 588 80.38 -21.46 -1.51
C ALA A 588 79.16 -21.72 -0.60
N GLY A 589 79.43 -22.09 0.66
CA GLY A 589 78.44 -22.61 1.59
C GLY A 589 77.43 -21.57 2.11
N MET A 590 76.21 -22.03 2.42
CA MET A 590 75.12 -21.19 2.90
C MET A 590 75.37 -20.63 4.31
N ARG A 591 75.42 -19.30 4.46
CA ARG A 591 74.83 -18.57 5.61
C ARG A 591 74.80 -17.06 5.41
N LEU A 592 73.60 -16.47 5.52
CA LEU A 592 73.30 -15.02 5.55
C LEU A 592 73.62 -14.25 4.24
N PRO A 593 73.03 -13.06 4.00
CA PRO A 593 71.72 -12.55 4.45
C PRO A 593 70.89 -11.91 3.31
N SER A 594 69.62 -11.55 3.61
CA SER A 594 68.91 -10.40 3.00
C SER A 594 68.54 -10.51 1.49
N LEU A 595 67.74 -9.64 0.86
CA LEU A 595 66.61 -8.79 1.28
C LEU A 595 65.84 -8.30 0.02
N LEU A 596 64.75 -7.56 0.24
CA LEU A 596 64.26 -6.43 -0.60
C LEU A 596 63.78 -6.68 -2.05
N ARG A 597 62.52 -6.25 -2.27
CA ARG A 597 62.03 -5.42 -3.40
C ARG A 597 61.91 -6.05 -4.81
N SER A 598 61.12 -5.46 -5.71
CA SER A 598 60.14 -4.35 -5.54
C SER A 598 58.78 -4.67 -6.21
N GLU A 599 57.81 -3.74 -6.26
CA GLU A 599 57.33 -3.06 -7.50
C GLU A 599 57.07 -4.02 -8.68
N VAL A 600 55.94 -3.95 -9.40
CA VAL A 600 54.76 -3.07 -9.28
C VAL A 600 53.54 -3.77 -9.93
N ASP A 601 52.37 -3.14 -9.84
CA ASP A 601 51.14 -3.31 -10.65
C ASP A 601 51.33 -4.03 -12.01
N PHE A 602 50.38 -4.86 -12.49
CA PHE A 602 48.96 -4.55 -12.63
C PHE A 602 48.00 -5.77 -12.53
N GLU A 603 46.71 -5.46 -12.59
CA GLU A 603 45.54 -6.34 -12.67
C GLU A 603 45.64 -7.53 -13.65
N VAL A 604 44.89 -8.61 -13.39
CA VAL A 604 43.83 -9.09 -14.32
C VAL A 604 42.90 -10.14 -13.67
N GLN A 605 41.61 -9.77 -13.61
CA GLN A 605 40.38 -10.56 -13.76
C GLN A 605 40.13 -11.92 -13.05
N THR A 606 38.90 -12.01 -12.50
CA THR A 606 38.03 -13.21 -12.40
C THR A 606 38.48 -14.43 -11.59
N LYS A 607 37.73 -14.71 -10.51
CA LYS A 607 36.42 -15.39 -10.65
C LYS A 607 35.45 -14.94 -9.55
#